data_AF-A0A1L3JK50-F1
#
_entry.id   AF-A0A1L3JK50-F1
#
_cell.length_a   1.000
_cell.length_b   1.000
_cell.length_c   1.000
_cell.angle_alpha   90.00
_cell.angle_beta   90.00
_cell.angle_gamma   90.00
#
_symmetry.space_group_name_H-M   'P 1'
#
loop_
_entity.id
_entity.type
_entity.pdbx_description
1 polymer ?
#
loop_
_entity_poly.entity_id
_entity_poly.type
_entity_poly.pdbx_seq_one_letter_code
_entity_poly.pdbx_strand_id
1 'polypeptide(L)'
;MNREEYEESQLFLRPRFSIDCQRNVSEVLETVINNLKETNHNFITKTSDSHVIIDVPQKDAHFWSPQLHFRVEEEQGITKIKGLFGPKPSVWTLFMFVHFFVATAFIGFAILFYVKNKLDENVVFPVVMLVVLPIVWFLLYFLGQIGKETGKNQMNDLKQFMYKVLENVN
;
A
#
# COMPACT_ATOMS: atom_id res chain seq x y z
N MET A 1 11.98 19.52 -8.97
CA MET A 1 10.61 18.99 -8.76
C MET A 1 9.59 20.04 -9.19
N ASN A 2 8.75 19.76 -10.19
CA ASN A 2 7.57 20.58 -10.42
C ASN A 2 6.50 20.21 -9.38
N ARG A 3 6.15 21.19 -8.54
CA ARG A 3 5.15 21.01 -7.47
C ARG A 3 3.79 20.56 -8.02
N GLU A 4 3.49 20.96 -9.26
CA GLU A 4 2.24 20.70 -9.97
C GLU A 4 2.04 19.21 -10.33
N GLU A 5 3.06 18.52 -10.86
CA GLU A 5 2.97 17.09 -11.22
C GLU A 5 2.75 16.20 -9.99
N TYR A 6 3.23 16.64 -8.82
CA TYR A 6 3.06 15.94 -7.56
C TYR A 6 1.67 16.19 -6.92
N GLU A 7 1.12 17.40 -7.04
CA GLU A 7 -0.23 17.69 -6.54
C GLU A 7 -1.31 16.99 -7.37
N GLU A 8 -1.11 16.86 -8.67
CA GLU A 8 -2.00 16.08 -9.54
C GLU A 8 -1.99 14.59 -9.17
N SER A 9 -0.84 14.06 -8.72
CA SER A 9 -0.71 12.66 -8.32
C SER A 9 -1.30 12.35 -6.93
N GLN A 10 -1.43 13.35 -6.04
CA GLN A 10 -2.09 13.22 -4.73
C GLN A 10 -3.59 12.91 -4.84
N LEU A 11 -4.23 13.27 -5.96
CA LEU A 11 -5.62 12.90 -6.25
C LEU A 11 -5.78 11.39 -6.51
N PHE A 12 -4.70 10.68 -6.84
CA PHE A 12 -4.73 9.26 -7.11
C PHE A 12 -4.48 8.41 -5.85
N LEU A 13 -5.14 7.26 -5.78
CA LEU A 13 -5.03 6.26 -4.70
C LEU A 13 -3.60 5.76 -4.43
N ARG A 14 -2.66 6.01 -5.35
CA ARG A 14 -1.23 5.72 -5.24
C ARG A 14 -0.45 6.89 -5.84
N PRO A 15 -0.03 7.88 -5.05
CA PRO A 15 0.70 9.01 -5.57
C PRO A 15 2.00 8.50 -6.22
N ARG A 16 2.24 8.98 -7.43
CA ARG A 16 3.43 8.71 -8.23
C ARG A 16 4.17 10.01 -8.43
N PHE A 17 5.47 9.94 -8.57
CA PHE A 17 6.27 11.10 -8.96
C PHE A 17 7.32 10.68 -9.97
N SER A 18 7.64 11.60 -10.88
CA SER A 18 8.78 11.52 -11.77
C SER A 18 9.65 12.75 -11.50
N ILE A 19 10.97 12.55 -11.43
CA ILE A 19 11.93 13.65 -11.32
C ILE A 19 12.97 13.47 -12.41
N ASP A 20 13.04 14.44 -13.31
CA ASP A 20 14.06 14.51 -14.34
C ASP A 20 15.37 15.03 -13.74
N CYS A 21 16.47 14.35 -14.04
CA CYS A 21 17.81 14.65 -13.55
C CYS A 21 18.74 14.84 -14.76
N GLN A 22 19.61 15.85 -14.70
CA GLN A 22 20.60 16.12 -15.76
C GLN A 22 21.88 15.27 -15.64
N ARG A 23 22.02 14.50 -14.55
CA ARG A 23 23.18 13.64 -14.28
C ARG A 23 22.97 12.21 -14.79
N ASN A 24 24.04 11.44 -14.91
CA ASN A 24 23.96 10.04 -15.34
C ASN A 24 23.26 9.19 -14.26
N VAL A 25 22.56 8.12 -14.67
CA VAL A 25 21.87 7.16 -13.79
C VAL A 25 22.76 6.70 -12.64
N SER A 26 24.02 6.35 -12.91
CA SER A 26 24.95 5.86 -11.89
C SER A 26 25.28 6.92 -10.83
N GLU A 27 25.49 8.17 -11.23
CA GLU A 27 25.80 9.27 -10.32
C GLU A 27 24.61 9.64 -9.44
N VAL A 28 23.41 9.63 -10.02
CA VAL A 28 22.15 9.85 -9.30
C VAL A 28 21.96 8.76 -8.24
N LEU A 29 22.19 7.51 -8.62
CA LEU A 29 22.01 6.35 -7.74
C LEU A 29 23.03 6.35 -6.60
N GLU A 30 24.30 6.65 -6.88
CA GLU A 30 25.33 6.80 -5.85
C GLU A 30 25.02 7.95 -4.88
N THR A 31 24.58 9.11 -5.40
CA THR A 31 24.19 10.25 -4.56
C THR A 31 23.04 9.88 -3.64
N VAL A 32 22.03 9.16 -4.15
CA VAL A 32 20.89 8.69 -3.36
C VAL A 32 21.34 7.68 -2.30
N ILE A 33 22.17 6.70 -2.64
CA ILE A 33 22.70 5.72 -1.68
C ILE A 33 23.53 6.41 -0.59
N ASN A 34 24.36 7.38 -0.94
CA ASN A 34 25.17 8.13 0.02
C ASN A 34 24.28 8.97 0.94
N ASN A 35 23.29 9.68 0.41
CA ASN A 35 22.32 10.43 1.22
C ASN A 35 21.54 9.52 2.18
N LEU A 36 21.19 8.30 1.75
CA LEU A 36 20.52 7.31 2.62
C LEU A 36 21.45 6.85 3.76
N LYS A 37 22.76 6.71 3.52
CA LYS A 37 23.73 6.32 4.55
C LYS A 37 24.07 7.46 5.52
N GLU A 38 24.18 8.68 5.01
CA GLU A 38 24.55 9.87 5.81
C GLU A 38 23.37 10.39 6.64
N THR A 39 22.15 10.18 6.17
CA THR A 39 20.97 10.58 6.92
C THR A 39 20.73 9.58 8.06
N ASN A 40 21.06 9.98 9.29
CA ASN A 40 20.72 9.20 10.47
C ASN A 40 19.19 9.08 10.60
N HIS A 41 18.63 7.94 10.18
CA HIS A 41 17.19 7.73 10.08
C HIS A 41 16.77 6.37 10.63
N ASN A 42 15.54 6.27 11.11
CA ASN A 42 14.97 5.01 11.61
C ASN A 42 14.32 4.16 10.50
N PHE A 43 14.21 4.68 9.28
CA PHE A 43 13.60 3.97 8.14
C PHE A 43 14.47 2.79 7.68
N ILE A 44 13.83 1.74 7.18
CA ILE A 44 14.51 0.56 6.65
C ILE A 44 14.69 0.77 5.15
N THR A 45 15.93 0.84 4.69
CA THR A 45 16.27 1.03 3.28
C THR A 45 16.74 -0.28 2.67
N LYS A 46 16.16 -0.68 1.54
CA LYS A 46 16.63 -1.80 0.73
C LYS A 46 16.96 -1.30 -0.66
N THR A 47 18.19 -1.50 -1.09
CA THR A 47 18.69 -1.10 -2.41
C THR A 47 19.03 -2.36 -3.20
N SER A 48 18.52 -2.48 -4.42
CA SER A 48 18.83 -3.56 -5.36
C SER A 48 19.01 -2.95 -6.74
N ASP A 49 20.24 -2.92 -7.24
CA ASP A 49 20.62 -2.28 -8.51
C ASP A 49 19.94 -0.89 -8.65
N SER A 50 19.01 -0.74 -9.59
CA SER A 50 18.27 0.49 -9.89
C SER A 50 17.05 0.76 -9.02
N HIS A 51 16.71 -0.13 -8.09
CA HIS A 51 15.52 -0.05 -7.25
C HIS A 51 15.88 0.22 -5.81
N VAL A 52 15.14 1.14 -5.21
CA VAL A 52 15.26 1.42 -3.79
C VAL A 52 13.88 1.40 -3.17
N ILE A 53 13.80 0.70 -2.04
CA ILE A 53 12.60 0.55 -1.24
C ILE A 53 12.88 1.16 0.12
N ILE A 54 12.04 2.10 0.55
CA ILE A 54 12.08 2.70 1.88
C ILE A 54 10.85 2.23 2.63
N ASP A 55 11.10 1.51 3.72
CA ASP A 55 10.13 0.94 4.65
C ASP A 55 10.10 1.75 5.96
N VAL A 56 8.92 1.86 6.57
CA VAL A 56 8.73 2.40 7.93
C VAL A 56 9.56 1.57 8.94
N PRO A 57 10.17 2.20 9.97
CA PRO A 57 10.91 1.51 11.02
C PRO A 57 10.15 0.30 11.57
N GLN A 58 10.84 -0.83 11.82
CA GLN A 58 10.18 -2.05 12.29
C GLN A 58 9.38 -1.86 13.59
N LYS A 59 9.81 -0.92 14.44
CA LYS A 59 9.16 -0.57 15.71
C LYS A 59 7.80 0.11 15.52
N ASP A 60 7.66 0.86 14.43
CA ASP A 60 6.45 1.63 14.09
C ASP A 60 5.65 0.97 12.94
N ALA A 61 6.20 -0.12 12.38
CA ALA A 61 5.61 -0.87 11.30
C ALA A 61 4.39 -1.63 11.80
N HIS A 62 3.24 -1.34 11.18
CA HIS A 62 2.00 -2.06 11.36
C HIS A 62 1.53 -2.63 10.02
N PHE A 63 0.41 -3.34 10.05
CA PHE A 63 -0.13 -4.02 8.88
C PHE A 63 -0.37 -3.03 7.71
N TRP A 64 -1.00 -1.88 7.99
CA TRP A 64 -1.29 -0.80 7.04
C TRP A 64 -0.14 0.17 6.76
N SER A 65 1.09 -0.12 7.21
CA SER A 65 2.22 0.78 6.96
C SER A 65 2.52 0.92 5.46
N PRO A 66 2.65 2.15 4.95
CA PRO A 66 3.03 2.39 3.57
C PRO A 66 4.49 2.05 3.30
N GLN A 67 4.80 1.85 2.02
CA GLN A 67 6.14 1.67 1.50
C GLN A 67 6.36 2.66 0.36
N LEU A 68 7.56 3.20 0.28
CA LEU A 68 8.01 4.01 -0.84
C LEU A 68 8.93 3.16 -1.71
N HIS A 69 8.54 2.97 -2.97
CA HIS A 69 9.35 2.31 -3.99
C HIS A 69 9.80 3.37 -4.98
N PHE A 70 11.10 3.49 -5.24
CA PHE A 70 11.57 4.33 -6.33
C PHE A 70 12.61 3.63 -7.18
N ARG A 71 12.67 4.03 -8.43
CA ARG A 71 13.58 3.48 -9.43
C ARG A 71 14.22 4.61 -10.23
N VAL A 72 15.49 4.45 -10.54
CA VAL A 72 16.23 5.36 -11.43
C VAL A 72 16.36 4.67 -12.78
N GLU A 73 15.85 5.29 -13.85
CA GLU A 73 15.91 4.78 -15.22
C GLU A 73 16.28 5.91 -16.18
N GLU A 74 16.98 5.59 -17.27
CA GLU A 74 17.19 6.53 -18.37
C GLU A 74 16.03 6.44 -19.37
N GLU A 75 15.40 7.57 -19.68
CA GLU A 75 14.31 7.66 -20.63
C GLU A 75 14.57 8.81 -21.60
N GLN A 76 14.72 8.48 -22.89
CA GLN A 76 14.97 9.47 -23.97
C GLN A 76 16.23 10.33 -23.77
N GLY A 77 17.30 9.76 -23.19
CA GLY A 77 18.56 10.46 -22.93
C GLY A 77 18.54 11.37 -21.69
N ILE A 78 17.49 11.27 -20.87
CA ILE A 78 17.34 11.98 -19.60
C ILE A 78 17.18 10.95 -18.48
N THR A 79 17.94 11.10 -17.40
CA THR A 79 17.79 10.26 -16.22
C THR A 79 16.53 10.65 -15.46
N LYS A 80 15.67 9.69 -15.13
CA LYS A 80 14.44 9.92 -14.37
C LYS A 80 14.37 9.06 -13.12
N ILE A 81 13.91 9.67 -12.02
CA ILE A 81 13.57 8.97 -10.78
C ILE A 81 12.05 8.82 -10.73
N LYS A 82 11.57 7.59 -10.88
CA LYS A 82 10.14 7.25 -10.80
C LYS A 82 9.84 6.63 -9.44
N GLY A 83 8.99 7.26 -8.65
CA GLY A 83 8.56 6.76 -7.35
C GLY A 83 7.08 6.44 -7.27
N LEU A 84 6.75 5.46 -6.45
CA LEU A 84 5.41 4.97 -6.17
C LEU A 84 5.25 4.76 -4.67
N PHE A 85 4.26 5.43 -4.10
CA PHE A 85 3.79 5.15 -2.74
C PHE A 85 2.70 4.08 -2.77
N GLY A 86 2.85 3.02 -1.98
CA GLY A 86 1.89 1.92 -1.95
C GLY A 86 1.81 1.22 -0.60
N PRO A 87 0.65 0.61 -0.26
CA PRO A 87 0.54 -0.26 0.89
C PRO A 87 1.31 -1.56 0.66
N LYS A 88 1.69 -2.24 1.76
CA LYS A 88 2.26 -3.59 1.67
C LYS A 88 1.31 -4.55 0.93
N PRO A 89 1.81 -5.38 -0.01
CA PRO A 89 0.99 -6.34 -0.75
C PRO A 89 0.19 -7.30 0.15
N SER A 90 0.71 -7.59 1.34
CA SER A 90 0.11 -8.48 2.35
C SER A 90 -1.24 -8.01 2.90
N VAL A 91 -1.51 -6.70 2.90
CA VAL A 91 -2.77 -6.16 3.43
C VAL A 91 -3.93 -6.50 2.52
N TRP A 92 -3.71 -6.25 1.23
CA TRP A 92 -4.74 -6.45 0.23
C TRP A 92 -5.06 -7.93 0.06
N THR A 93 -4.06 -8.82 0.10
CA THR A 93 -4.29 -10.27 -0.02
C THR A 93 -5.06 -10.83 1.17
N LEU A 94 -4.73 -10.45 2.41
CA LEU A 94 -5.49 -10.88 3.59
C LEU A 94 -6.93 -10.39 3.52
N PHE A 95 -7.13 -9.10 3.16
CA PHE A 95 -8.46 -8.53 3.03
C PHE A 95 -9.29 -9.31 2.01
N MET A 96 -8.76 -9.51 0.80
CA MET A 96 -9.43 -10.29 -0.24
C MET A 96 -9.72 -11.74 0.20
N PHE A 97 -8.80 -12.36 0.93
CA PHE A 97 -8.95 -13.74 1.42
C PHE A 97 -10.09 -13.87 2.44
N VAL A 98 -10.16 -12.95 3.41
CA VAL A 98 -11.24 -12.95 4.41
C VAL A 98 -12.59 -12.72 3.73
N HIS A 99 -12.68 -11.78 2.78
CA HIS A 99 -13.91 -11.56 2.01
C HIS A 99 -14.32 -12.81 1.24
N PHE A 100 -13.37 -13.47 0.58
CA PHE A 100 -13.67 -14.73 -0.13
C PHE A 100 -14.27 -15.78 0.81
N PHE A 101 -13.69 -15.96 1.99
CA PHE A 101 -14.20 -16.90 2.99
C PHE A 101 -15.63 -16.53 3.43
N VAL A 102 -15.91 -15.25 3.69
CA VAL A 102 -17.25 -14.78 4.06
C VAL A 102 -18.25 -15.01 2.92
N ALA A 103 -17.88 -14.74 1.66
CA ALA A 103 -18.73 -14.99 0.50
C ALA A 103 -19.02 -16.48 0.32
N THR A 104 -18.00 -17.34 0.40
CA THR A 104 -18.16 -18.80 0.31
C THR A 104 -19.05 -19.33 1.43
N ALA A 105 -18.86 -18.85 2.66
CA ALA A 105 -19.72 -19.20 3.79
C ALA A 105 -21.17 -18.75 3.54
N PHE A 106 -21.39 -17.55 3.02
CA PHE A 106 -22.73 -17.03 2.71
C PHE A 106 -23.46 -17.93 1.71
N ILE A 107 -22.79 -18.33 0.62
CA ILE A 107 -23.35 -19.26 -0.37
C ILE A 107 -23.64 -20.61 0.29
N GLY A 108 -22.72 -21.13 1.11
CA GLY A 108 -22.92 -22.38 1.85
C GLY A 108 -24.15 -22.36 2.76
N PHE A 109 -24.34 -21.27 3.51
CA PHE A 109 -25.53 -21.08 4.36
C PHE A 109 -26.81 -20.85 3.55
N ALA A 110 -26.73 -20.24 2.37
CA ALA A 110 -27.89 -20.11 1.47
C ALA A 110 -28.35 -21.48 0.95
N ILE A 111 -27.40 -22.33 0.57
CA ILE A 111 -27.69 -23.72 0.17
C ILE A 111 -28.25 -24.50 1.36
N LEU A 112 -27.64 -24.39 2.54
CA LEU A 112 -28.11 -25.07 3.75
C LEU A 112 -29.52 -24.62 4.14
N PHE A 113 -29.82 -23.32 4.05
CA PHE A 113 -31.15 -22.79 4.24
C PHE A 113 -32.15 -23.44 3.27
N TYR A 114 -31.83 -23.47 1.97
CA TYR A 114 -32.69 -24.07 0.97
C TYR A 114 -32.98 -25.55 1.27
N VAL A 115 -31.93 -26.33 1.58
CA VAL A 115 -32.05 -27.76 1.89
C VAL A 115 -32.93 -27.98 3.12
N LYS A 116 -32.65 -27.29 4.24
CA LYS A 116 -33.43 -27.45 5.49
C LYS A 116 -34.88 -27.00 5.32
N ASN A 117 -35.11 -25.94 4.56
CA ASN A 117 -36.45 -25.46 4.23
C ASN A 117 -37.24 -26.46 3.37
N LYS A 118 -36.56 -27.23 2.50
CA LYS A 118 -37.19 -28.29 1.71
C LYS A 118 -37.43 -29.59 2.49
N LEU A 119 -36.66 -29.81 3.55
CA LEU A 119 -36.81 -30.96 4.46
C LEU A 119 -37.77 -30.66 5.64
N ASP A 120 -38.42 -29.49 5.67
CA ASP A 120 -39.23 -29.00 6.80
C ASP A 120 -38.48 -29.07 8.15
N GLU A 121 -37.16 -28.88 8.11
CA GLU A 121 -36.29 -28.85 9.28
C GLU A 121 -36.12 -27.43 9.84
N ASN A 122 -35.49 -27.32 11.01
CA ASN A 122 -35.20 -26.03 11.63
C ASN A 122 -34.24 -25.18 10.77
N VAL A 123 -34.75 -24.06 10.24
CA VAL A 123 -34.00 -23.11 9.39
C VAL A 123 -33.40 -21.93 10.15
N VAL A 124 -33.60 -21.82 11.47
CA VAL A 124 -33.20 -20.64 12.27
C VAL A 124 -31.71 -20.36 12.14
N PHE A 125 -30.88 -21.39 12.27
CA PHE A 125 -29.42 -21.24 12.21
C PHE A 125 -28.92 -20.71 10.84
N PRO A 126 -29.28 -21.33 9.69
CA PRO A 126 -28.96 -20.77 8.37
C PRO A 126 -29.44 -19.33 8.17
N VAL A 127 -30.67 -19.01 8.60
CA VAL A 127 -31.24 -17.65 8.46
C VAL A 127 -30.43 -16.63 9.26
N VAL A 128 -30.07 -16.93 10.51
CA VAL A 128 -29.24 -16.03 11.33
C VAL A 128 -27.90 -15.80 10.67
N MET A 129 -27.25 -16.84 10.14
CA MET A 129 -25.96 -16.69 9.45
C MET A 129 -26.07 -15.86 8.16
N LEU A 130 -27.17 -16.00 7.41
CA LEU A 130 -27.44 -15.19 6.22
C LEU A 130 -27.63 -13.69 6.54
N VAL A 131 -28.01 -13.33 7.76
CA VAL A 131 -28.09 -11.92 8.20
C VAL A 131 -26.74 -11.45 8.77
N VAL A 132 -26.06 -12.29 9.55
CA VAL A 132 -24.79 -11.93 10.22
C VAL A 132 -23.65 -11.76 9.22
N LEU A 133 -23.52 -12.63 8.22
CA LEU A 133 -22.40 -12.60 7.28
C LEU A 133 -22.33 -11.31 6.44
N PRO A 134 -23.43 -10.76 5.90
CA PRO A 134 -23.43 -9.43 5.30
C PRO A 134 -23.00 -8.33 6.26
N ILE A 135 -23.42 -8.37 7.53
CA ILE A 135 -23.00 -7.37 8.53
C ILE A 135 -21.47 -7.46 8.74
N VAL A 136 -20.93 -8.68 8.86
CA VAL A 136 -19.48 -8.89 8.97
C VAL A 136 -18.75 -8.35 7.73
N TRP A 137 -19.31 -8.56 6.53
CA TRP A 137 -18.76 -8.00 5.29
C TRP A 137 -18.66 -6.47 5.34
N PHE A 138 -19.71 -5.79 5.77
CA PHE A 138 -19.69 -4.34 5.93
C PHE A 138 -18.69 -3.88 6.99
N LEU A 139 -18.61 -4.58 8.13
CA LEU A 139 -17.62 -4.27 9.16
C LEU A 139 -16.19 -4.39 8.63
N LEU A 140 -15.88 -5.44 7.87
CA LEU A 140 -14.58 -5.60 7.23
C LEU A 140 -14.23 -4.42 6.32
N TYR A 141 -15.20 -3.92 5.55
CA TYR A 141 -15.01 -2.73 4.72
C TYR A 141 -14.63 -1.49 5.54
N PHE A 142 -15.33 -1.23 6.65
CA PHE A 142 -15.00 -0.12 7.54
C PHE A 142 -13.62 -0.28 8.19
N LEU A 143 -13.25 -1.49 8.62
CA LEU A 143 -11.92 -1.77 9.15
C LEU A 143 -10.82 -1.49 8.11
N GLY A 144 -11.06 -1.84 6.84
CA GLY A 144 -10.16 -1.52 5.74
C GLY A 144 -9.98 0.00 5.57
N GLN A 145 -11.06 0.76 5.70
CA GLN A 145 -11.04 2.22 5.58
C GLN A 145 -10.30 2.89 6.75
N ILE A 146 -10.52 2.45 7.98
CA ILE A 146 -9.81 2.95 9.17
C ILE A 146 -8.32 2.65 9.07
N GLY A 147 -7.95 1.44 8.64
CA GLY A 147 -6.55 1.08 8.44
C GLY A 147 -5.82 1.99 7.44
N LYS A 148 -6.52 2.46 6.40
CA LYS A 148 -5.97 3.43 5.44
C LYS A 148 -5.64 4.78 6.09
N GLU A 149 -6.41 5.20 7.10
CA GLU A 149 -6.20 6.45 7.81
C GLU A 149 -4.96 6.39 8.72
N THR A 150 -4.73 5.26 9.40
CA THR A 150 -3.53 5.02 10.21
C THR A 150 -2.24 5.09 9.40
N GLY A 151 -2.27 4.63 8.14
CA GLY A 151 -1.13 4.71 7.22
C GLY A 151 -0.84 6.11 6.67
N LYS A 152 -1.78 7.06 6.77
CA LYS A 152 -1.66 8.41 6.18
C LYS A 152 -0.58 9.25 6.86
N ASN A 153 -0.46 9.15 8.18
CA ASN A 153 0.58 9.87 8.93
C ASN A 153 1.98 9.38 8.53
N GLN A 154 2.16 8.06 8.47
CA GLN A 154 3.43 7.45 8.02
C GLN A 154 3.76 7.78 6.56
N MET A 155 2.74 7.98 5.72
CA MET A 155 2.93 8.43 4.33
C MET A 155 3.53 9.84 4.27
N ASN A 156 3.09 10.74 5.15
CA ASN A 156 3.66 12.09 5.24
C ASN A 156 5.11 12.06 5.74
N ASP A 157 5.42 11.18 6.70
CA ASP A 157 6.79 11.03 7.21
C ASP A 157 7.73 10.49 6.12
N LEU A 158 7.30 9.47 5.37
CA LEU A 158 8.03 8.95 4.20
C LEU A 158 8.21 10.02 3.12
N LYS A 159 7.21 10.87 2.90
CA LYS A 159 7.28 11.99 1.94
C LYS A 159 8.32 13.02 2.36
N GLN A 160 8.35 13.42 3.64
CA GLN A 160 9.37 14.34 4.16
C GLN A 160 10.76 13.74 4.06
N PHE A 161 10.90 12.46 4.41
CA PHE A 161 12.18 11.75 4.31
C PHE A 161 12.68 11.68 2.87
N MET A 162 11.79 11.35 1.92
CA MET A 162 12.10 11.36 0.49
C MET A 162 12.60 12.71 0.00
N TYR A 163 11.96 13.82 0.40
CA TYR A 163 12.43 15.15 0.01
C TYR A 163 13.85 15.41 0.49
N LYS A 164 14.16 15.03 1.74
CA LYS A 164 15.50 15.19 2.31
C LYS A 164 16.55 14.38 1.55
N VAL A 165 16.21 13.17 1.11
CA VAL A 165 17.14 12.31 0.34
C VAL A 165 17.36 12.84 -1.08
N LEU A 166 16.35 13.47 -1.68
CA LEU A 166 16.37 13.95 -3.07
C LEU A 166 16.78 15.42 -3.23
N GLU A 167 16.91 16.17 -2.13
CA GLU A 167 17.22 17.61 -2.14
C GLU A 167 18.53 17.95 -2.86
N ASN A 168 19.52 17.06 -2.81
CA ASN A 168 20.86 17.25 -3.39
C ASN A 168 21.09 16.46 -4.69
N VAL A 169 20.04 15.86 -5.27
CA VAL A 169 20.17 14.99 -6.45
C VAL A 169 20.17 15.78 -7.77
N ASN A 170 19.74 17.05 -7.73
CA ASN A 170 19.77 17.97 -8.88
C ASN A 170 21.04 18.83 -8.86
#